data_AF-E9ISH5-F1
#
_entry.id   AF-E9ISH5-F1
#
_cell.length_a   1.000
_cell.length_b   1.000
_cell.length_c   1.000
_cell.angle_alpha   90.00
_cell.angle_beta   90.00
_cell.angle_gamma   90.00
#
_symmetry.space_group_name_H-M   'P 1'
#
loop_
_entity.id
_entity.type
_entity.pdbx_description
1 polymer ?
#
loop_
_entity_poly.entity_id
_entity_poly.type
_entity_poly.pdbx_seq_one_letter_code
_entity_poly.pdbx_strand_id
1 'polypeptide(L)' 'DSAYPLLPFLLTPKLNQEEGIPGTKYTEHHVQTRVAVERCFGILKSRWHCLRKKRALHYRLQFA' A
#
# COMPACT_ATOMS: atom_id res chain seq x y z
N ASP A 1 -5.38 3.03 6.04
CA ASP A 1 -6.11 1.76 5.80
C ASP A 1 -7.52 1.97 5.24
N SER A 2 -7.93 3.21 4.98
CA SER A 2 -9.25 3.53 4.40
C SER A 2 -9.47 3.03 2.98
N ALA A 3 -8.43 2.52 2.31
CA ALA A 3 -8.52 2.02 0.94
C ALA A 3 -9.14 0.62 0.85
N TYR A 4 -9.23 -0.12 1.97
CA TYR A 4 -9.83 -1.44 2.03
C TYR A 4 -10.89 -1.47 3.14
N PRO A 5 -12.07 -2.07 2.92
CA PRO A 5 -13.06 -2.23 3.97
C PRO A 5 -12.48 -3.08 5.11
N LEU A 6 -12.75 -2.68 6.36
CA LEU A 6 -12.37 -3.42 7.56
C LEU A 6 -13.23 -4.69 7.67
N LEU A 7 -12.78 -5.76 7.03
CA LEU A 7 -13.44 -7.06 7.06
C LEU A 7 -12.97 -7.86 8.28
N PRO A 8 -13.82 -8.73 8.87
CA PRO A 8 -13.51 -9.45 10.10
C PRO A 8 -12.31 -10.40 9.97
N PHE A 9 -11.90 -10.72 8.74
CA PHE A 9 -10.77 -11.58 8.42
C PHE A 9 -9.50 -10.82 8.05
N LEU A 10 -9.50 -9.48 8.10
CA LEU A 10 -8.30 -8.67 7.82
C LEU A 10 -7.55 -8.33 9.10
N LEU A 11 -6.22 -8.34 8.99
CA LEU A 11 -5.35 -7.85 10.05
C LEU A 11 -5.54 -6.35 10.21
N THR A 12 -5.62 -5.89 11.46
CA THR A 12 -5.86 -4.48 11.79
C THR A 12 -4.86 -4.04 12.85
N PRO A 13 -4.20 -2.88 12.68
CA PRO A 13 -3.24 -2.40 13.66
C PRO A 13 -3.93 -2.10 14.99
N LYS A 14 -3.26 -2.42 16.10
CA LYS A 14 -3.76 -2.11 17.45
C LYS A 14 -3.25 -0.73 17.84
N LEU A 15 -4.11 0.28 17.70
CA LEU A 15 -3.78 1.66 18.04
C LEU A 15 -3.75 1.86 19.57
N ASN A 16 -2.99 2.86 20.03
CA ASN A 16 -2.92 3.28 21.43
C ASN A 16 -2.54 2.16 22.42
N GLN A 17 -1.68 1.23 22.00
CA GLN A 17 -1.12 0.22 22.90
C GLN A 17 0.05 0.84 23.68
N GLU A 18 0.16 0.49 24.96
CA GLU A 18 1.34 0.88 25.74
C GLU A 18 2.60 0.20 25.19
N GLU A 19 3.72 0.92 25.27
CA GLU A 19 5.02 0.44 24.78
C GLU A 19 5.46 -0.85 25.50
N GLY A 20 6.08 -1.76 24.76
CA GLY A 20 6.63 -3.01 25.29
C GLY A 20 5.64 -4.18 25.39
N ILE A 21 4.35 -3.97 25.09
CA ILE A 21 3.34 -5.03 25.12
C ILE A 21 3.32 -5.79 23.77
N PRO A 22 2.98 -7.09 23.71
CA PRO A 22 2.84 -7.83 22.45
C PRO A 22 1.98 -7.14 21.37
N GLY A 23 1.03 -6.29 21.76
CA GLY A 23 0.21 -5.48 20.85
C GLY A 23 1.01 -4.48 20.01
N THR A 24 2.09 -3.88 20.57
CA THR A 24 2.94 -2.95 19.83
C THR A 24 3.80 -3.69 18.82
N LYS A 25 4.44 -4.80 19.23
CA LYS A 25 5.22 -5.66 18.33
C LYS A 25 4.38 -6.17 17.16
N TYR A 26 3.14 -6.62 17.44
CA TYR A 26 2.20 -7.01 16.40
C TYR A 26 1.96 -5.86 15.40
N THR A 27 1.70 -4.65 15.91
CA THR A 27 1.43 -3.48 15.08
C THR A 27 2.65 -3.06 14.25
N GLU A 28 3.86 -3.12 14.82
CA GLU A 28 5.12 -2.86 14.12
C GLU A 28 5.32 -3.84 12.95
N HIS A 29 5.20 -5.14 13.19
CA HIS A 29 5.31 -6.15 12.14
C HIS A 29 4.22 -6.00 11.08
N HIS A 30 2.99 -5.69 11.49
CA HIS A 30 1.88 -5.43 10.57
C HIS A 30 2.18 -4.23 9.66
N VAL A 31 2.66 -3.11 10.22
CA VAL A 31 3.03 -1.91 9.45
C VAL A 31 4.17 -2.22 8.46
N GLN A 32 5.24 -2.89 8.91
CA GLN A 32 6.36 -3.26 8.04
C GLN A 32 5.92 -4.13 6.86
N THR A 33 5.04 -5.10 7.13
CA THR A 33 4.49 -5.99 6.10
C THR A 33 3.69 -5.20 5.06
N ARG A 34 2.83 -4.27 5.51
CA ARG A 34 2.05 -3.40 4.62
C ARG A 34 2.93 -2.52 3.74
N VAL A 35 3.98 -1.93 4.31
CA VAL A 35 4.92 -1.10 3.54
C VAL A 35 5.56 -1.90 2.41
N ALA A 36 5.98 -3.15 2.66
CA ALA A 36 6.55 -4.01 1.62
C ALA A 36 5.55 -4.31 0.49
N VAL A 37 4.32 -4.67 0.84
CA VAL A 37 3.25 -4.98 -0.12
C VAL A 37 2.87 -3.75 -0.95
N GLU A 38 2.66 -2.60 -0.31
CA GLU A 38 2.28 -1.35 -0.99
C GLU A 38 3.37 -0.87 -1.95
N ARG A 39 4.65 -1.00 -1.56
CA ARG A 39 5.81 -0.72 -2.45
C ARG A 39 5.82 -1.65 -3.66
N CYS A 40 5.63 -2.95 -3.44
CA CYS A 40 5.55 -3.93 -4.52
C CYS A 40 4.43 -3.56 -5.51
N PHE A 41 3.23 -3.30 -5.03
CA PHE A 41 2.12 -2.88 -5.89
C PHE A 41 2.40 -1.56 -6.61
N GLY A 42 3.12 -0.62 -5.99
CA GLY A 42 3.60 0.59 -6.66
C GLY A 42 4.44 0.28 -7.90
N ILE A 43 5.41 -0.61 -7.77
CA ILE A 43 6.31 -1.05 -8.86
C ILE A 43 5.53 -1.79 -9.96
N LEU A 44 4.64 -2.71 -9.58
CA LEU A 44 3.84 -3.45 -10.55
C LEU A 44 2.91 -2.53 -11.35
N LYS A 45 2.26 -1.57 -10.69
CA LYS A 45 1.44 -0.54 -11.37
C LYS A 45 2.27 0.39 -12.24
N SER A 46 3.53 0.70 -11.88
CA SER A 46 4.39 1.52 -12.74
C SER A 46 4.87 0.79 -13.98
N ARG A 47 5.13 -0.52 -13.87
CA ARG A 47 5.56 -1.37 -15.01
C ARG A 47 4.40 -1.64 -15.96
N TRP A 48 3.26 -2.06 -15.43
CA TRP A 48 2.08 -2.36 -16.24
C TRP A 48 1.15 -1.16 -16.27
N HIS A 49 1.36 -0.29 -17.26
CA HIS A 49 0.55 0.92 -17.46
C HIS A 49 -0.96 0.65 -17.59
N CYS A 50 -1.38 -0.54 -18.03
CA CYS A 50 -2.80 -0.94 -18.06
C CYS A 50 -3.45 -0.98 -16.66
N LEU A 51 -2.65 -1.17 -15.60
CA LEU A 51 -3.10 -1.12 -14.20
C LEU A 51 -3.17 0.31 -13.65
N ARG A 52 -2.70 1.32 -14.39
CA ARG A 52 -2.81 2.73 -14.00
C ARG A 52 -4.17 3.28 -14.45
N LYS A 53 -4.89 3.94 -13.55
CA LYS A 53 -6.13 4.66 -13.87
C LYS A 53 -5.93 5.81 -14.88
N LYS A 54 -4.72 6.40 -14.95
CA LYS A 54 -4.38 7.46 -15.91
C LYS A 54 -3.89 6.85 -17.23
N ARG A 55 -4.74 6.91 -18.27
CA ARG A 55 -4.44 6.49 -19.66
C ARG A 55 -3.95 7.66 -20.54
N ALA A 56 -3.36 8.69 -19.95
CA ALA A 56 -2.87 9.84 -20.72
C ALA A 56 -1.42 9.62 -21.14
N LEU A 57 -1.11 9.97 -22.39
CA LEU A 57 0.25 10.03 -22.90
C LEU A 57 0.99 11.14 -22.14
N HIS A 58 2.04 10.79 -21.39
CA HIS A 58 2.85 11.75 -20.62
C HIS A 58 4.04 12.31 -21.43
N TYR A 59 4.02 12.14 -22.74
CA TYR A 59 5.02 12.71 -23.64
C TYR A 59 4.32 13.49 -24.75
N ARG A 60 4.96 14.55 -25.20
CA ARG A 60 4.50 15.35 -26.34
C ARG A 60 5.14 14.75 -27.59
N LEU A 61 4.34 14.29 -28.54
CA LEU A 61 4.83 13.88 -29.85
C LEU A 61 5.41 15.13 -30.53
N GLN A 62 6.72 15.13 -30.80
CA GLN A 62 7.31 16.06 -31.75
C GLN A 62 7.18 15.41 -33.12
N PHE A 63 6.26 15.92 -33.94
CA PHE A 63 6.23 15.60 -35.36
C PHE A 63 7.25 16.51 -36.05
N ALA A 64 8.13 15.90 -36.85
CA ALA A 64 9.07 16.58 -37.74
C ALA A 64 8.36 17.07 -39.01
#